data_AF-A0A3C1RK80-F1
#
_entry.id   AF-A0A3C1RK80-F1
#
_cell.length_a   1.000
_cell.length_b   1.000
_cell.length_c   1.000
_cell.angle_alpha   90.00
_cell.angle_beta   90.00
_cell.angle_gamma   90.00
#
_symmetry.space_group_name_H-M   'P 1'
#
loop_
_entity.id
_entity.type
_entity.pdbx_description
1 polymer ?
#
loop_
_entity_poly.entity_id
_entity_poly.type
_entity_poly.pdbx_seq_one_letter_code
_entity_poly.pdbx_strand_id
1 'polypeptide(L)'
;MAYDFKIRSAVTSTGKTAYYAKVTGLTDPEFFVAYKTKYEERFGLYNVSVSNNLVYNAADYVNEFGFWAYFIEATAKVESQGSFLCLNTYDRAYFTFGFMQFAAHVPNGDFVRFFRKLLTLPNALEYFPRLRLINDRIFYKNDAGATSQLENDSSSQKLMEYLNPTTNEVEQQELICSARFIHWASNDPKHRRVQVEHSISLYKENMKKYSKRLNLNGYPAKVCFMICDILHQGRGTYDRISYALDTDSHEKAFQNLCTIGNTHYPTRINGLKVHLKKLEQAGLFNKKYKADTNEFV
;
A
#
# COMPACT_ATOMS: atom_id res chain seq x y z
N MET A 1 -19.64 -8.48 -18.39
CA MET A 1 -20.71 -8.31 -17.38
C MET A 1 -20.03 -7.86 -16.10
N ALA A 2 -20.62 -6.97 -15.30
CA ALA A 2 -19.98 -6.55 -14.05
C ALA A 2 -20.01 -7.68 -13.02
N TYR A 3 -18.93 -7.84 -12.25
CA TYR A 3 -18.89 -8.75 -11.12
C TYR A 3 -19.79 -8.24 -10.01
N ASP A 4 -20.65 -9.13 -9.54
CA ASP A 4 -21.41 -8.99 -8.32
C ASP A 4 -20.98 -10.08 -7.34
N PHE A 5 -21.12 -9.82 -6.03
CA PHE A 5 -20.57 -10.68 -5.00
C PHE A 5 -21.62 -11.03 -3.95
N LYS A 6 -21.81 -12.32 -3.71
CA LYS A 6 -22.55 -12.82 -2.54
C LYS A 6 -21.61 -12.86 -1.36
N ILE A 7 -21.97 -12.18 -0.28
CA ILE A 7 -21.18 -12.13 0.95
C ILE A 7 -21.76 -13.10 1.97
N ARG A 8 -20.87 -13.85 2.63
CA ARG A 8 -21.19 -14.74 3.74
C ARG A 8 -20.28 -14.42 4.92
N SER A 9 -20.81 -14.50 6.13
CA SER A 9 -20.02 -14.46 7.35
C SER A 9 -20.01 -15.81 8.06
N ALA A 10 -18.97 -16.07 8.86
CA ALA A 10 -18.93 -17.16 9.81
C ALA A 10 -18.10 -16.78 11.03
N VAL A 11 -18.51 -17.29 12.20
CA VAL A 11 -17.70 -17.19 13.42
C VAL A 11 -16.68 -18.35 13.41
N THR A 12 -15.41 -18.00 13.49
CA THR A 12 -14.30 -18.96 13.57
C THR A 12 -14.24 -19.63 14.94
N SER A 13 -13.48 -20.72 15.05
CA SER A 13 -13.20 -21.38 16.33
C SER A 13 -12.56 -20.47 17.38
N THR A 14 -11.88 -19.40 16.95
CA THR A 14 -11.31 -18.37 17.83
C THR A 14 -12.28 -17.25 18.17
N GLY A 15 -13.58 -17.38 17.84
CA GLY A 15 -14.62 -16.39 18.10
C GLY A 15 -14.59 -15.16 17.18
N LYS A 16 -13.69 -15.11 16.18
CA LYS A 16 -13.62 -13.99 15.22
C LYS A 16 -14.65 -14.18 14.11
N THR A 17 -15.35 -13.13 13.72
CA THR A 17 -16.19 -13.14 12.51
C THR A 17 -15.30 -13.00 11.27
N ALA A 18 -15.35 -13.99 10.39
CA ALA A 18 -14.72 -13.98 9.07
C ALA A 18 -15.77 -13.71 8.00
N TYR A 19 -15.41 -12.92 7.00
CA TYR A 19 -16.22 -12.66 5.81
C TYR A 19 -15.60 -13.33 4.59
N TYR A 20 -16.47 -13.88 3.77
CA TYR A 20 -16.15 -14.56 2.54
C TYR A 20 -17.04 -14.03 1.43
N ALA A 21 -16.56 -14.11 0.19
CA ALA A 21 -17.29 -13.68 -0.98
C ALA A 21 -17.24 -14.74 -2.08
N LYS A 22 -18.29 -14.79 -2.88
CA LYS A 22 -18.37 -15.57 -4.11
C LYS A 22 -18.92 -14.72 -5.24
N VAL A 23 -18.31 -14.80 -6.41
CA VAL A 23 -18.82 -14.10 -7.60
C VAL A 23 -20.18 -14.69 -7.97
N THR A 24 -21.20 -13.84 -8.08
CA THR A 24 -22.57 -14.25 -8.45
C THR A 24 -22.59 -14.83 -9.86
N GLY A 25 -23.21 -16.01 -10.01
CA GLY A 25 -23.40 -16.64 -11.32
C GLY A 25 -22.19 -17.39 -11.87
N LEU A 26 -21.04 -17.36 -11.18
CA LEU A 26 -19.87 -18.16 -11.54
C LEU A 26 -19.74 -19.40 -10.64
N THR A 27 -19.09 -20.43 -11.19
CA THR A 27 -18.80 -21.69 -10.46
C THR A 27 -17.58 -21.58 -9.56
N ASP A 28 -16.86 -20.45 -9.61
CA ASP A 28 -15.64 -20.24 -8.85
C ASP A 28 -15.83 -20.45 -7.35
N PRO A 29 -14.79 -20.92 -6.65
CA PRO A 29 -14.85 -21.13 -5.22
C PRO A 29 -15.09 -19.80 -4.49
N GLU A 30 -15.72 -19.91 -3.32
CA GLU A 30 -15.76 -18.82 -2.36
C GLU A 30 -14.33 -18.47 -1.91
N PHE A 31 -14.04 -17.18 -1.73
CA PHE A 31 -12.75 -16.69 -1.26
C PHE A 31 -12.89 -15.87 0.03
N PHE A 32 -11.84 -15.89 0.85
CA PHE A 32 -11.76 -15.11 2.08
C PHE A 32 -11.58 -13.62 1.77
N VAL A 33 -12.39 -12.76 2.39
CA VAL A 33 -12.30 -11.30 2.23
C VAL A 33 -11.51 -10.69 3.37
N ALA A 34 -11.93 -10.90 4.62
CA ALA A 34 -11.30 -10.31 5.81
C ALA A 34 -11.96 -10.83 7.10
N TYR A 35 -11.32 -10.58 8.24
CA TYR A 35 -11.95 -10.68 9.54
C TYR A 35 -12.60 -9.35 9.94
N LYS A 36 -13.73 -9.39 10.65
CA LYS A 36 -14.20 -8.25 11.44
C LYS A 36 -13.16 -7.94 12.53
N THR A 37 -12.87 -6.67 12.72
CA THR A 37 -12.00 -6.19 13.81
C THR A 37 -12.55 -4.91 14.44
N LYS A 38 -12.00 -4.57 15.60
CA LYS A 38 -12.21 -3.29 16.30
C LYS A 38 -10.85 -2.67 16.58
N TYR A 39 -10.71 -1.38 16.32
CA TYR A 39 -9.54 -0.57 16.67
C TYR A 39 -10.01 0.77 17.23
N GLU A 40 -9.58 1.10 18.45
CA GLU A 40 -10.21 2.18 19.22
C GLU A 40 -11.73 2.01 19.22
N GLU A 41 -12.52 3.04 18.91
CA GLU A 41 -13.98 2.96 18.81
C GLU A 41 -14.50 2.62 17.40
N ARG A 42 -13.63 2.19 16.49
CA ARG A 42 -13.98 1.92 15.09
C ARG A 42 -14.04 0.42 14.81
N PHE A 43 -15.02 0.03 14.02
CA PHE A 43 -15.16 -1.31 13.46
C PHE A 43 -14.82 -1.30 11.97
N GLY A 44 -14.36 -2.45 11.47
CA GLY A 44 -14.08 -2.65 10.06
C GLY A 44 -13.52 -4.04 9.79
N LEU A 45 -12.81 -4.15 8.68
CA LEU A 45 -12.23 -5.35 8.11
C LEU A 45 -10.71 -5.32 8.22
N TYR A 46 -10.14 -6.49 8.51
CA TYR A 46 -8.70 -6.74 8.58
C TYR A 46 -8.36 -8.01 7.79
N ASN A 47 -7.55 -7.87 6.74
CA ASN A 47 -6.97 -8.97 5.97
C ASN A 47 -5.46 -8.83 5.93
N VAL A 48 -4.77 -9.81 6.51
CA VAL A 48 -3.32 -10.01 6.40
C VAL A 48 -2.98 -11.40 5.88
N SER A 49 -3.92 -12.02 5.17
CA SER A 49 -3.70 -13.30 4.51
C SER A 49 -2.52 -13.18 3.54
N VAL A 50 -1.68 -14.21 3.60
CA VAL A 50 -0.53 -14.37 2.72
C VAL A 50 -0.81 -15.63 1.92
N SER A 51 -1.05 -15.47 0.62
CA SER A 51 -1.26 -16.59 -0.30
C SER A 51 -0.05 -16.75 -1.20
N ASN A 52 0.35 -17.99 -1.46
CA ASN A 52 1.45 -18.28 -2.39
C ASN A 52 1.17 -17.62 -3.75
N ASN A 53 2.19 -17.03 -4.35
CA ASN A 53 2.12 -16.26 -5.62
C ASN A 53 1.33 -14.93 -5.57
N LEU A 54 0.80 -14.53 -4.42
CA LEU A 54 0.13 -13.23 -4.19
C LEU A 54 0.90 -12.39 -3.17
N VAL A 55 2.22 -12.53 -3.17
CA VAL A 55 3.17 -11.79 -2.34
C VAL A 55 4.17 -11.10 -3.25
N TYR A 56 4.46 -9.84 -2.96
CA TYR A 56 5.53 -9.10 -3.60
C TYR A 56 6.88 -9.76 -3.33
N ASN A 57 7.61 -10.06 -4.40
CA ASN A 57 8.98 -10.52 -4.39
C ASN A 57 9.76 -9.65 -5.36
N ALA A 58 10.81 -8.97 -4.89
CA ALA A 58 11.58 -8.07 -5.72
C ALA A 58 12.14 -8.74 -6.98
N ALA A 59 12.56 -10.00 -6.88
CA ALA A 59 13.16 -10.76 -7.98
C ALA A 59 12.27 -10.82 -9.23
N ASP A 60 10.95 -10.88 -9.06
CA ASP A 60 9.99 -10.95 -10.15
C ASP A 60 9.91 -9.65 -10.97
N TYR A 61 10.42 -8.54 -10.42
CA TYR A 61 10.24 -7.19 -10.93
C TYR A 61 11.56 -6.48 -11.28
N VAL A 62 12.72 -7.12 -11.03
CA VAL A 62 14.05 -6.52 -11.30
C VAL A 62 14.26 -6.21 -12.77
N ASN A 63 13.80 -7.08 -13.68
CA ASN A 63 13.96 -6.87 -15.12
C ASN A 63 13.29 -5.59 -15.60
N GLU A 64 12.22 -5.16 -14.93
CA GLU A 64 11.47 -3.97 -15.30
C GLU A 64 11.88 -2.73 -14.51
N PHE A 65 12.08 -2.87 -13.20
CA PHE A 65 12.28 -1.73 -12.30
C PHE A 65 13.69 -1.64 -11.73
N GLY A 66 14.57 -2.58 -12.09
CA GLY A 66 15.96 -2.64 -11.64
C GLY A 66 16.08 -2.70 -10.13
N PHE A 67 17.04 -1.96 -9.59
CA PHE A 67 17.32 -1.92 -8.15
C PHE A 67 16.12 -1.46 -7.30
N TRP A 68 15.22 -0.65 -7.85
CA TRP A 68 14.07 -0.16 -7.09
C TRP A 68 13.11 -1.26 -6.65
N ALA A 69 13.09 -2.39 -7.35
CA ALA A 69 12.34 -3.55 -6.90
C ALA A 69 12.86 -4.04 -5.54
N TYR A 70 14.19 -4.14 -5.36
CA TYR A 70 14.79 -4.48 -4.07
C TYR A 70 14.64 -3.35 -3.05
N PHE A 71 14.73 -2.09 -3.49
CA PHE A 71 14.67 -0.92 -2.62
C PHE A 71 13.40 -0.88 -1.76
N ILE A 72 12.24 -1.24 -2.31
CA ILE A 72 10.96 -1.16 -1.56
C ILE A 72 10.63 -2.44 -0.77
N GLU A 73 11.37 -3.52 -0.99
CA GLU A 73 10.98 -4.87 -0.52
C GLU A 73 10.96 -4.99 1.01
N ALA A 74 11.94 -4.40 1.69
CA ALA A 74 11.99 -4.44 3.15
C ALA A 74 10.76 -3.74 3.78
N THR A 75 10.35 -2.58 3.24
CA THR A 75 9.13 -1.89 3.68
C THR A 75 7.90 -2.75 3.39
N ALA A 76 7.74 -3.25 2.17
CA ALA A 76 6.65 -4.15 1.79
C ALA A 76 6.50 -5.33 2.76
N LYS A 77 7.64 -5.94 3.15
CA LYS A 77 7.65 -7.10 4.04
C LYS A 77 7.20 -6.76 5.46
N VAL A 78 7.65 -5.65 6.03
CA VAL A 78 7.26 -5.28 7.41
C VAL A 78 5.88 -4.63 7.48
N GLU A 79 5.36 -4.11 6.36
CA GLU A 79 4.04 -3.49 6.28
C GLU A 79 2.93 -4.54 6.23
N SER A 80 3.07 -5.53 5.35
CA SER A 80 1.98 -6.45 4.98
C SER A 80 2.45 -7.89 4.74
N GLN A 81 3.69 -8.20 5.12
CA GLN A 81 4.41 -9.40 4.66
C GLN A 81 4.59 -9.48 3.14
N GLY A 82 4.34 -8.39 2.42
CA GLY A 82 4.33 -8.28 0.97
C GLY A 82 2.99 -8.67 0.34
N SER A 83 1.92 -8.90 1.10
CA SER A 83 0.66 -9.40 0.55
C SER A 83 -0.03 -8.36 -0.35
N PHE A 84 -0.27 -8.72 -1.62
CA PHE A 84 -1.05 -7.91 -2.55
C PHE A 84 -2.54 -7.76 -2.14
N LEU A 85 -2.97 -8.56 -1.16
CA LEU A 85 -4.35 -8.64 -0.67
C LEU A 85 -4.54 -7.96 0.69
N CYS A 86 -3.49 -7.35 1.24
CA CYS A 86 -3.57 -6.74 2.56
C CYS A 86 -4.59 -5.60 2.57
N LEU A 87 -5.54 -5.62 3.51
CA LEU A 87 -6.68 -4.70 3.57
C LEU A 87 -7.00 -4.33 5.03
N ASN A 88 -7.15 -3.03 5.28
CA ASN A 88 -7.66 -2.48 6.54
C ASN A 88 -8.73 -1.43 6.28
N THR A 89 -9.80 -1.40 7.05
CA THR A 89 -10.87 -0.39 6.90
C THR A 89 -11.36 0.20 8.24
N TYR A 90 -10.73 -0.20 9.34
CA TYR A 90 -11.17 0.11 10.71
C TYR A 90 -10.51 1.36 11.32
N ASP A 91 -9.69 2.11 10.57
CA ASP A 91 -8.98 3.28 11.09
C ASP A 91 -9.42 4.57 10.40
N ARG A 92 -8.71 5.68 10.68
CA ARG A 92 -9.01 6.99 10.08
C ARG A 92 -8.88 7.01 8.55
N ALA A 93 -8.20 6.03 7.95
CA ALA A 93 -8.06 5.94 6.52
C ALA A 93 -9.35 5.49 5.83
N TYR A 94 -10.28 4.85 6.58
CA TYR A 94 -11.51 4.19 6.12
C TYR A 94 -11.27 3.00 5.20
N PHE A 95 -10.22 3.05 4.38
CA PHE A 95 -9.82 2.02 3.45
C PHE A 95 -8.33 2.14 3.15
N THR A 96 -7.61 1.05 3.40
CA THR A 96 -6.19 0.90 3.15
C THR A 96 -5.95 -0.43 2.45
N PHE A 97 -5.27 -0.44 1.30
CA PHE A 97 -5.16 -1.65 0.48
C PHE A 97 -3.78 -1.85 -0.14
N GLY A 98 -3.43 -3.11 -0.35
CA GLY A 98 -2.24 -3.54 -1.09
C GLY A 98 -1.01 -3.72 -0.21
N PHE A 99 0.07 -4.20 -0.84
CA PHE A 99 1.26 -4.62 -0.10
C PHE A 99 2.05 -3.49 0.57
N MET A 100 1.84 -2.25 0.11
CA MET A 100 2.37 -1.03 0.75
C MET A 100 1.34 -0.28 1.59
N GLN A 101 0.13 -0.83 1.75
CA GLN A 101 -0.95 -0.22 2.55
C GLN A 101 -1.28 1.21 2.11
N PHE A 102 -1.71 1.38 0.85
CA PHE A 102 -2.13 2.69 0.33
C PHE A 102 -3.41 3.15 1.01
N ALA A 103 -3.45 4.38 1.53
CA ALA A 103 -4.53 4.85 2.42
C ALA A 103 -5.43 5.93 1.76
N ALA A 104 -6.75 5.75 1.83
CA ALA A 104 -7.72 6.59 1.12
C ALA A 104 -7.89 8.03 1.66
N HIS A 105 -7.48 8.30 2.91
CA HIS A 105 -7.73 9.60 3.57
C HIS A 105 -6.88 10.78 3.12
N VAL A 106 -5.89 10.56 2.26
CA VAL A 106 -5.03 11.65 1.79
C VAL A 106 -5.49 12.09 0.39
N PRO A 107 -5.95 13.34 0.21
CA PRO A 107 -6.26 13.90 -1.12
C PRO A 107 -5.03 13.84 -2.01
N ASN A 108 -5.20 13.34 -3.24
CA ASN A 108 -4.09 13.01 -4.15
C ASN A 108 -3.00 12.09 -3.56
N GLY A 109 -3.33 11.38 -2.48
CA GLY A 109 -2.45 10.43 -1.83
C GLY A 109 -2.20 9.18 -2.67
N ASP A 110 -1.46 8.25 -2.08
CA ASP A 110 -1.08 7.01 -2.74
C ASP A 110 -2.30 6.20 -3.18
N PHE A 111 -3.30 5.98 -2.31
CA PHE A 111 -4.48 5.21 -2.68
C PHE A 111 -5.28 5.87 -3.80
N VAL A 112 -5.48 7.19 -3.74
CA VAL A 112 -6.24 7.92 -4.77
C VAL A 112 -5.54 7.79 -6.13
N ARG A 113 -4.23 8.01 -6.18
CA ARG A 113 -3.42 7.86 -7.41
C ARG A 113 -3.40 6.42 -7.91
N PHE A 114 -3.25 5.45 -7.01
CA PHE A 114 -3.33 4.03 -7.30
C PHE A 114 -4.68 3.64 -7.89
N PHE A 115 -5.78 4.06 -7.27
CA PHE A 115 -7.12 3.69 -7.71
C PHE A 115 -7.48 4.35 -9.04
N ARG A 116 -7.05 5.60 -9.27
CA ARG A 116 -7.14 6.21 -10.60
C ARG A 116 -6.42 5.36 -11.65
N LYS A 117 -5.19 4.90 -11.37
CA LYS A 117 -4.46 4.00 -12.30
C LYS A 117 -5.24 2.70 -12.56
N LEU A 118 -5.78 2.05 -11.52
CA LEU A 118 -6.59 0.85 -11.71
C LEU A 118 -7.82 1.09 -12.59
N LEU A 119 -8.50 2.23 -12.42
CA LEU A 119 -9.68 2.57 -13.21
C LEU A 119 -9.38 2.83 -14.70
N THR A 120 -8.12 2.87 -15.10
CA THR A 120 -7.69 2.87 -16.53
C THR A 120 -7.59 1.47 -17.14
N LEU A 121 -7.59 0.42 -16.32
CA LEU A 121 -7.47 -0.95 -16.82
C LEU A 121 -8.73 -1.37 -17.59
N PRO A 122 -8.62 -2.22 -18.64
CA PRO A 122 -9.75 -2.60 -19.48
C PRO A 122 -10.93 -3.24 -18.73
N ASN A 123 -10.63 -4.02 -17.69
CA ASN A 123 -11.63 -4.69 -16.85
C ASN A 123 -12.07 -3.86 -15.64
N ALA A 124 -11.68 -2.59 -15.53
CA ALA A 124 -12.08 -1.75 -14.40
C ALA A 124 -13.61 -1.66 -14.24
N LEU A 125 -14.35 -1.62 -15.35
CA LEU A 125 -15.81 -1.60 -15.33
C LEU A 125 -16.44 -2.94 -14.93
N GLU A 126 -15.70 -4.04 -14.98
CA GLU A 126 -16.16 -5.32 -14.45
C GLU A 126 -16.18 -5.28 -12.92
N TYR A 127 -15.18 -4.66 -12.31
CA TYR A 127 -15.08 -4.55 -10.85
C TYR A 127 -15.83 -3.35 -10.28
N PHE A 128 -15.69 -2.17 -10.88
CA PHE A 128 -16.29 -0.92 -10.41
C PHE A 128 -17.18 -0.30 -11.50
N PRO A 129 -18.33 -0.93 -11.82
CA PRO A 129 -19.17 -0.54 -12.97
C PRO A 129 -19.75 0.87 -12.88
N ARG A 130 -19.80 1.44 -11.68
CA ARG A 130 -20.32 2.79 -11.40
C ARG A 130 -19.24 3.85 -11.35
N LEU A 131 -17.96 3.50 -11.31
CA LEU A 131 -16.89 4.48 -11.24
C LEU A 131 -16.43 4.86 -12.65
N ARG A 132 -16.13 6.14 -12.85
CA ARG A 132 -15.56 6.69 -14.07
C ARG A 132 -14.40 7.61 -13.74
N LEU A 133 -13.42 7.66 -14.62
CA LEU A 133 -12.44 8.74 -14.65
C LEU A 133 -12.98 9.85 -15.55
N ILE A 134 -13.12 11.05 -14.99
CA ILE A 134 -13.48 12.26 -15.74
C ILE A 134 -12.46 13.32 -15.34
N ASN A 135 -11.72 13.86 -16.31
CA ASN A 135 -10.61 14.79 -16.07
C ASN A 135 -9.62 14.29 -15.00
N ASP A 136 -9.21 13.02 -15.11
CA ASP A 136 -8.34 12.32 -14.16
C ASP A 136 -8.82 12.28 -12.70
N ARG A 137 -10.13 12.42 -12.48
CA ARG A 137 -10.75 12.29 -11.15
C ARG A 137 -11.75 11.16 -11.10
N ILE A 138 -11.90 10.59 -9.91
CA ILE A 138 -12.86 9.50 -9.67
C ILE A 138 -14.27 10.09 -9.49
N PHE A 139 -15.19 9.69 -10.35
CA PHE A 139 -16.61 10.02 -10.28
C PHE A 139 -17.45 8.76 -10.10
N TYR A 140 -18.53 8.84 -9.32
CA TYR A 140 -19.60 7.85 -9.27
C TYR A 140 -20.69 8.23 -10.27
N LYS A 141 -21.15 7.28 -11.07
CA LYS A 141 -22.27 7.42 -12.02
C LYS A 141 -23.48 6.64 -11.50
N ASN A 142 -24.57 7.32 -11.17
CA ASN A 142 -25.80 6.69 -10.68
C ASN A 142 -26.63 6.05 -11.82
N ASP A 143 -27.79 5.47 -11.49
CA ASP A 143 -28.70 4.84 -12.45
C ASP A 143 -29.28 5.80 -13.49
N ALA A 144 -29.57 7.04 -13.08
CA ALA A 144 -30.04 8.09 -13.98
C ALA A 144 -28.91 8.63 -14.89
N GLY A 145 -27.68 8.15 -14.73
CA GLY A 145 -26.51 8.57 -15.50
C GLY A 145 -25.84 9.85 -14.99
N ALA A 146 -26.36 10.47 -13.93
CA ALA A 146 -25.74 11.63 -13.30
C ALA A 146 -24.43 11.22 -12.59
N THR A 147 -23.45 12.13 -12.62
CA THR A 147 -22.11 11.89 -12.09
C THR A 147 -21.81 12.76 -10.87
N SER A 148 -21.23 12.18 -9.83
CA SER A 148 -20.75 12.88 -8.64
C SER A 148 -19.26 12.64 -8.42
N GLN A 149 -18.49 13.73 -8.25
CA GLN A 149 -17.06 13.64 -7.98
C GLN A 149 -16.82 13.11 -6.56
N LEU A 150 -15.92 12.13 -6.42
CA LEU A 150 -15.61 11.47 -5.14
C LEU A 150 -14.34 12.02 -4.47
N GLU A 151 -13.47 12.68 -5.22
CA GLU A 151 -12.22 13.24 -4.69
C GLU A 151 -11.78 14.46 -5.49
N ASN A 152 -11.04 15.35 -4.85
CA ASN A 152 -10.40 16.52 -5.45
C ASN A 152 -9.08 16.85 -4.73
N ASP A 153 -8.48 18.01 -5.03
CA ASP A 153 -7.19 18.41 -4.46
C ASP A 153 -7.20 18.67 -2.95
N SER A 154 -8.38 18.92 -2.38
CA SER A 154 -8.56 19.27 -0.98
C SER A 154 -9.20 18.16 -0.15
N SER A 155 -9.83 17.17 -0.77
CA SER A 155 -10.59 16.13 -0.05
C SER A 155 -10.71 14.83 -0.83
N SER A 156 -10.61 13.71 -0.12
CA SER A 156 -10.98 12.36 -0.58
C SER A 156 -12.15 11.76 0.22
N GLN A 157 -12.86 12.57 1.01
CA GLN A 157 -13.88 12.10 1.96
C GLN A 157 -15.01 11.31 1.28
N LYS A 158 -15.54 11.79 0.15
CA LYS A 158 -16.61 11.07 -0.58
C LYS A 158 -16.13 9.75 -1.16
N LEU A 159 -14.85 9.65 -1.52
CA LEU A 159 -14.25 8.38 -1.94
C LEU A 159 -14.12 7.42 -0.75
N MET A 160 -13.71 7.91 0.42
CA MET A 160 -13.67 7.12 1.65
C MET A 160 -15.06 6.56 1.97
N GLU A 161 -16.09 7.40 1.98
CA GLU A 161 -17.50 7.01 2.23
C GLU A 161 -18.04 6.04 1.18
N TYR A 162 -17.61 6.16 -0.08
CA TYR A 162 -17.94 5.18 -1.12
C TYR A 162 -17.32 3.81 -0.83
N LEU A 163 -16.08 3.78 -0.33
CA LEU A 163 -15.34 2.54 -0.06
C LEU A 163 -15.77 1.88 1.25
N ASN A 164 -16.02 2.69 2.28
CA ASN A 164 -16.44 2.29 3.60
C ASN A 164 -17.35 3.41 4.18
N PRO A 165 -18.68 3.25 4.18
CA PRO A 165 -19.59 4.37 4.51
C PRO A 165 -19.42 4.92 5.92
N THR A 166 -19.25 4.04 6.90
CA THR A 166 -18.99 4.42 8.29
C THR A 166 -17.96 3.50 8.93
N THR A 167 -17.49 3.86 10.13
CA THR A 167 -16.63 2.99 10.95
C THR A 167 -17.35 2.51 12.22
N ASN A 168 -18.69 2.58 12.24
CA ASN A 168 -19.49 2.20 13.40
C ASN A 168 -19.79 0.69 13.41
N GLU A 169 -19.90 0.10 12.23
CA GLU A 169 -20.10 -1.32 12.01
C GLU A 169 -19.53 -1.73 10.65
N VAL A 170 -19.53 -3.03 10.36
CA VAL A 170 -19.13 -3.53 9.04
C VAL A 170 -20.34 -3.50 8.12
N GLU A 171 -20.28 -2.71 7.06
CA GLU A 171 -21.41 -2.48 6.16
C GLU A 171 -21.31 -3.28 4.85
N GLN A 172 -22.45 -3.51 4.20
CA GLN A 172 -22.48 -4.27 2.95
C GLN A 172 -21.65 -3.61 1.84
N GLN A 173 -21.68 -2.28 1.74
CA GLN A 173 -20.89 -1.55 0.75
C GLN A 173 -19.38 -1.73 0.96
N GLU A 174 -18.92 -1.66 2.21
CA GLU A 174 -17.53 -1.93 2.60
C GLU A 174 -17.10 -3.34 2.21
N LEU A 175 -17.95 -4.35 2.49
CA LEU A 175 -17.71 -5.74 2.13
C LEU A 175 -17.62 -5.95 0.62
N ILE A 176 -18.49 -5.31 -0.16
CA ILE A 176 -18.48 -5.40 -1.63
C ILE A 176 -17.24 -4.72 -2.23
N CYS A 177 -16.89 -3.53 -1.77
CA CYS A 177 -15.66 -2.85 -2.20
C CYS A 177 -14.42 -3.67 -1.87
N SER A 178 -14.35 -4.22 -0.66
CA SER A 178 -13.28 -5.11 -0.22
C SER A 178 -13.18 -6.37 -1.08
N ALA A 179 -14.31 -7.04 -1.33
CA ALA A 179 -14.37 -8.23 -2.19
C ALA A 179 -13.89 -7.93 -3.61
N ARG A 180 -14.25 -6.77 -4.18
CA ARG A 180 -13.76 -6.34 -5.51
C ARG A 180 -12.25 -6.22 -5.56
N PHE A 181 -11.64 -5.51 -4.62
CA PHE A 181 -10.18 -5.35 -4.58
C PHE A 181 -9.45 -6.68 -4.36
N ILE A 182 -9.92 -7.51 -3.42
CA ILE A 182 -9.34 -8.83 -3.15
C ILE A 182 -9.46 -9.74 -4.37
N HIS A 183 -10.64 -9.83 -4.98
CA HIS A 183 -10.87 -10.66 -6.16
C HIS A 183 -10.03 -10.17 -7.35
N TRP A 184 -9.95 -8.86 -7.57
CA TRP A 184 -9.19 -8.30 -8.69
C TRP A 184 -7.69 -8.55 -8.53
N ALA A 185 -7.14 -8.24 -7.36
CA ALA A 185 -5.72 -8.46 -7.08
C ALA A 185 -5.33 -9.94 -7.09
N SER A 186 -6.26 -10.85 -6.75
CA SER A 186 -6.02 -12.30 -6.79
C SER A 186 -5.97 -12.82 -8.23
N ASN A 187 -6.87 -12.36 -9.09
CA ASN A 187 -7.08 -12.97 -10.41
C ASN A 187 -6.41 -12.23 -11.57
N ASP A 188 -6.03 -10.96 -11.40
CA ASP A 188 -5.46 -10.15 -12.47
C ASP A 188 -4.00 -9.74 -12.18
N PRO A 189 -3.01 -10.26 -12.92
CA PRO A 189 -1.62 -9.83 -12.77
C PRO A 189 -1.42 -8.34 -13.10
N LYS A 190 -2.26 -7.71 -13.94
CA LYS A 190 -2.17 -6.28 -14.23
C LYS A 190 -2.52 -5.44 -13.01
N HIS A 191 -3.48 -5.87 -12.20
CA HIS A 191 -3.77 -5.20 -10.94
C HIS A 191 -2.54 -5.24 -10.01
N ARG A 192 -1.90 -6.40 -9.85
CA ARG A 192 -0.69 -6.52 -9.01
C ARG A 192 0.45 -5.67 -9.55
N ARG A 193 0.64 -5.66 -10.87
CA ARG A 193 1.62 -4.80 -11.54
C ARG A 193 1.38 -3.32 -11.26
N VAL A 194 0.13 -2.84 -11.30
CA VAL A 194 -0.20 -1.45 -10.95
C VAL A 194 0.17 -1.12 -9.50
N GLN A 195 -0.03 -2.04 -8.55
CA GLN A 195 0.43 -1.84 -7.16
C GLN A 195 1.96 -1.64 -7.11
N VAL A 196 2.73 -2.48 -7.84
CA VAL A 196 4.20 -2.41 -7.86
C VAL A 196 4.69 -1.13 -8.53
N GLU A 197 4.21 -0.84 -9.74
CA GLU A 197 4.60 0.34 -10.50
C GLU A 197 4.27 1.62 -9.73
N HIS A 198 3.10 1.68 -9.09
CA HIS A 198 2.71 2.81 -8.27
C HIS A 198 3.64 2.99 -7.06
N SER A 199 3.94 1.92 -6.34
CA SER A 199 4.86 1.94 -5.18
C SER A 199 6.25 2.43 -5.57
N ILE A 200 6.81 1.89 -6.65
CA ILE A 200 8.14 2.25 -7.12
C ILE A 200 8.18 3.70 -7.60
N SER A 201 7.17 4.15 -8.34
CA SER A 201 7.05 5.55 -8.79
C SER A 201 6.99 6.50 -7.59
N LEU A 202 6.18 6.18 -6.58
CA LEU A 202 6.07 6.96 -5.35
C LEU A 202 7.42 7.07 -4.62
N TYR A 203 8.14 5.95 -4.48
CA TYR A 203 9.45 5.94 -3.84
C TYR A 203 10.50 6.72 -4.64
N LYS A 204 10.50 6.64 -5.97
CA LYS A 204 11.38 7.44 -6.84
C LYS A 204 11.10 8.94 -6.69
N GLU A 205 9.83 9.34 -6.70
CA GLU A 205 9.41 10.74 -6.52
C GLU A 205 9.84 11.27 -5.13
N ASN A 206 9.58 10.48 -4.10
CA ASN A 206 9.93 10.81 -2.72
C ASN A 206 11.44 10.90 -2.52
N MET A 207 12.21 9.94 -3.04
CA MET A 207 13.67 9.95 -2.93
C MET A 207 14.28 11.21 -3.55
N LYS A 208 13.79 11.64 -4.71
CA LYS A 208 14.21 12.91 -5.33
C LYS A 208 13.95 14.11 -4.41
N LYS A 209 12.74 14.19 -3.83
CA LYS A 209 12.38 15.24 -2.86
C LYS A 209 13.27 15.20 -1.62
N TYR A 210 13.51 14.02 -1.07
CA TYR A 210 14.31 13.83 0.15
C TYR A 210 15.77 14.16 -0.09
N SER A 211 16.34 13.70 -1.21
CA SER A 211 17.71 14.03 -1.58
C SER A 211 17.93 15.52 -1.75
N LYS A 212 16.97 16.25 -2.34
CA LYS A 212 17.07 17.71 -2.47
C LYS A 212 17.15 18.39 -1.10
N ARG A 213 16.42 17.88 -0.10
CA ARG A 213 16.37 18.48 1.24
C ARG A 213 17.51 18.04 2.16
N LEU A 214 18.00 16.82 2.01
CA LEU A 214 18.97 16.18 2.91
C LEU A 214 20.35 15.96 2.26
N ASN A 215 20.55 16.43 1.02
CA ASN A 215 21.80 16.30 0.26
C ASN A 215 22.30 14.84 0.16
N LEU A 216 21.43 13.91 -0.26
CA LEU A 216 21.69 12.47 -0.21
C LEU A 216 22.53 11.92 -1.39
N ASN A 217 23.15 12.79 -2.19
CA ASN A 217 24.00 12.34 -3.29
C ASN A 217 25.22 11.58 -2.76
N GLY A 218 25.47 10.38 -3.27
CA GLY A 218 26.56 9.50 -2.82
C GLY A 218 26.27 8.69 -1.56
N TYR A 219 25.10 8.87 -0.93
CA TYR A 219 24.73 8.09 0.26
C TYR A 219 24.42 6.63 -0.12
N PRO A 220 24.80 5.64 0.73
CA PRO A 220 24.48 4.24 0.50
C PRO A 220 22.97 3.97 0.51
N ALA A 221 22.54 3.00 -0.29
CA ALA A 221 21.14 2.64 -0.44
C ALA A 221 20.44 2.34 0.89
N LYS A 222 21.10 1.68 1.84
CA LYS A 222 20.50 1.41 3.17
C LYS A 222 20.19 2.67 3.98
N VAL A 223 20.98 3.72 3.84
CA VAL A 223 20.74 5.00 4.51
C VAL A 223 19.56 5.69 3.86
N CYS A 224 19.57 5.79 2.53
CA CYS A 224 18.45 6.34 1.76
C CYS A 224 17.14 5.58 2.02
N PHE A 225 17.20 4.24 2.10
CA PHE A 225 16.07 3.38 2.41
C PHE A 225 15.45 3.73 3.77
N MET A 226 16.26 3.80 4.83
CA MET A 226 15.74 4.09 6.17
C MET A 226 15.09 5.48 6.23
N ILE A 227 15.66 6.47 5.54
CA ILE A 227 15.02 7.80 5.42
C ILE A 227 13.65 7.68 4.75
N CYS A 228 13.57 6.97 3.63
CA CYS A 228 12.32 6.75 2.92
C CYS A 228 11.28 6.04 3.80
N ASP A 229 11.65 4.97 4.52
CA ASP A 229 10.74 4.26 5.41
C ASP A 229 10.23 5.14 6.56
N ILE A 230 11.13 5.88 7.23
CA ILE A 230 10.77 6.79 8.34
C ILE A 230 9.76 7.84 7.87
N LEU A 231 10.01 8.46 6.72
CA LEU A 231 9.15 9.52 6.19
C LEU A 231 7.85 8.99 5.61
N HIS A 232 7.88 7.84 4.90
CA HIS A 232 6.68 7.18 4.38
C HIS A 232 5.71 6.82 5.52
N GLN A 233 6.25 6.39 6.66
CA GLN A 233 5.46 6.02 7.84
C GLN A 233 5.11 7.19 8.76
N GLY A 234 5.60 8.41 8.48
CA GLY A 234 5.40 9.58 9.34
C GLY A 234 6.02 9.46 10.74
N ARG A 235 7.12 8.71 10.90
CA ARG A 235 7.72 8.36 12.21
C ARG A 235 8.87 9.28 12.64
N GLY A 236 9.19 10.27 11.83
CA GLY A 236 10.28 11.21 12.10
C GLY A 236 10.15 12.50 11.34
N THR A 237 10.91 13.50 11.77
CA THR A 237 11.01 14.81 11.13
C THR A 237 12.32 14.92 10.35
N TYR A 238 12.38 15.86 9.39
CA TYR A 238 13.62 16.14 8.68
C TYR A 238 14.74 16.59 9.61
N ASP A 239 14.44 17.31 10.69
CA ASP A 239 15.47 17.78 11.63
C ASP A 239 16.09 16.60 12.39
N ARG A 240 15.26 15.66 12.86
CA ARG A 240 15.74 14.45 13.53
C ARG A 240 16.53 13.55 12.58
N ILE A 241 16.11 13.47 11.32
CA ILE A 241 16.86 12.76 10.28
C ILE A 241 18.19 13.46 10.00
N SER A 242 18.20 14.78 9.85
CA SER A 242 19.42 15.55 9.61
C SER A 242 20.43 15.37 10.74
N TYR A 243 19.97 15.41 11.99
CA TYR A 243 20.80 15.11 13.16
C TYR A 243 21.35 13.68 13.15
N ALA A 244 20.54 12.70 12.74
CA ALA A 244 21.01 11.31 12.60
C ALA A 244 22.09 11.15 11.52
N LEU A 245 22.03 11.96 10.46
CA LEU A 245 22.99 11.99 9.35
C LEU A 245 24.27 12.77 9.67
N ASP A 246 24.26 13.63 10.69
CA ASP A 246 25.40 14.46 11.11
C ASP A 246 26.45 13.63 11.87
N THR A 247 27.19 12.83 11.10
CA THR A 247 28.26 11.97 11.59
C THR A 247 29.26 11.69 10.47
N ASP A 248 30.47 11.33 10.86
CA ASP A 248 31.60 10.94 10.01
C ASP A 248 31.46 9.59 9.26
N SER A 249 30.39 8.84 9.48
CA SER A 249 30.23 7.48 8.95
C SER A 249 28.79 7.17 8.55
N HIS A 250 28.61 6.68 7.32
CA HIS A 250 27.31 6.21 6.84
C HIS A 250 26.75 5.03 7.65
N GLU A 251 27.61 4.19 8.23
CA GLU A 251 27.16 3.11 9.09
C GLU A 251 26.59 3.65 10.40
N LYS A 252 27.27 4.63 11.01
CA LYS A 252 26.77 5.32 12.20
C LYS A 252 25.49 6.09 11.90
N ALA A 253 25.40 6.73 10.74
CA ALA A 253 24.18 7.39 10.28
C ALA A 253 23.02 6.41 10.17
N PHE A 254 23.24 5.23 9.57
CA PHE A 254 22.24 4.16 9.51
C PHE A 254 21.78 3.71 10.91
N GLN A 255 22.71 3.45 11.84
CA GLN A 255 22.33 3.07 13.21
C GLN A 255 21.55 4.17 13.93
N ASN A 256 21.94 5.44 13.76
CA ASN A 256 21.21 6.59 14.31
C ASN A 256 19.78 6.66 13.73
N LEU A 257 19.61 6.48 12.42
CA LEU A 257 18.29 6.44 11.77
C LEU A 257 17.43 5.30 12.32
N CYS A 258 18.01 4.11 12.59
CA CYS A 258 17.29 3.00 13.21
C CYS A 258 16.77 3.32 14.62
N THR A 259 17.26 4.37 15.31
CA THR A 259 16.70 4.80 16.60
C THR A 259 15.40 5.59 16.45
N ILE A 260 15.12 6.13 15.26
CA ILE A 260 13.93 6.94 14.99
C ILE A 260 12.70 6.03 14.93
N GLY A 261 11.81 6.19 15.91
CA GLY A 261 10.61 5.35 16.07
C GLY A 261 10.83 4.05 16.84
N ASN A 262 12.06 3.74 17.27
CA ASN A 262 12.38 2.45 17.93
C ASN A 262 11.64 2.22 19.24
N THR A 263 11.36 3.29 20.00
CA THR A 263 10.60 3.21 21.26
C THR A 263 9.20 2.63 21.06
N HIS A 264 8.55 2.91 19.93
CA HIS A 264 7.18 2.49 19.66
C HIS A 264 7.08 1.35 18.65
N TYR A 265 8.09 1.17 17.80
CA TYR A 265 8.05 0.20 16.69
C TYR A 265 9.32 -0.66 16.57
N PRO A 266 9.81 -1.29 17.65
CA PRO A 266 11.08 -2.03 17.63
C PRO A 266 11.04 -3.24 16.70
N THR A 267 9.91 -3.96 16.65
CA THR A 267 9.74 -5.15 15.78
C THR A 267 9.90 -4.80 14.30
N ARG A 268 9.36 -3.65 13.88
CA ARG A 268 9.51 -3.16 12.50
C ARG A 268 10.97 -2.87 12.18
N ILE A 269 11.63 -2.06 13.01
CA ILE A 269 13.02 -1.68 12.78
C ILE A 269 13.92 -2.91 12.73
N ASN A 270 13.70 -3.88 13.61
CA ASN A 270 14.40 -5.16 13.56
C ASN A 270 14.12 -5.93 12.26
N GLY A 271 12.86 -5.99 11.81
CA GLY A 271 12.48 -6.60 10.54
C GLY A 271 13.17 -5.95 9.34
N LEU A 272 13.21 -4.62 9.29
CA LEU A 272 13.90 -3.86 8.25
C LEU A 272 15.40 -4.17 8.25
N LYS A 273 16.07 -4.08 9.41
CA LYS A 273 17.51 -4.38 9.54
C LYS A 273 17.84 -5.80 9.09
N VAL A 274 17.05 -6.78 9.50
CA VAL A 274 17.24 -8.18 9.10
C VAL A 274 17.09 -8.36 7.60
N HIS A 275 16.08 -7.74 6.98
CA HIS A 275 15.86 -7.86 5.53
C HIS A 275 16.95 -7.17 4.72
N LEU A 276 17.31 -5.94 5.08
CA LEU A 276 18.40 -5.21 4.42
C LEU A 276 19.72 -5.96 4.49
N LYS A 277 20.07 -6.50 5.67
CA LYS A 277 21.28 -7.31 5.84
C LYS A 277 21.30 -8.52 4.90
N LYS A 278 20.16 -9.19 4.71
CA LYS A 278 20.06 -10.31 3.76
C LYS A 278 20.32 -9.86 2.32
N LEU A 279 19.75 -8.73 1.90
CA LEU A 279 19.97 -8.18 0.57
C LEU A 279 21.43 -7.71 0.36
N GLU A 280 22.05 -7.07 1.36
CA GLU A 280 23.47 -6.69 1.32
C GLU A 280 24.38 -7.93 1.20
N GLN A 281 24.13 -8.98 2.01
CA GLN A 281 24.87 -10.25 1.97
C GLN A 281 24.73 -10.97 0.62
N ALA A 282 23.59 -10.85 -0.03
CA ALA A 282 23.35 -11.39 -1.38
C ALA A 282 23.96 -10.53 -2.50
N GLY A 283 24.60 -9.39 -2.18
CA GLY A 283 25.13 -8.47 -3.18
C GLY A 283 24.08 -7.57 -3.86
N LEU A 284 22.82 -7.64 -3.41
CA LEU A 284 21.68 -7.00 -4.06
C LEU A 284 21.42 -5.57 -3.58
N PHE A 285 22.06 -5.13 -2.48
CA PHE A 285 21.81 -3.82 -1.84
C PHE A 285 23.03 -2.90 -1.68
N ASN A 286 24.07 -3.10 -2.49
CA ASN A 286 25.36 -2.41 -2.35
C ASN A 286 25.53 -1.23 -3.31
N LYS A 287 24.52 -0.35 -3.41
CA LYS A 287 24.52 0.80 -4.32
C LYS A 287 24.55 2.13 -3.59
N LYS A 288 24.88 3.21 -4.31
CA LYS A 288 24.82 4.59 -3.80
C LYS A 288 23.82 5.41 -4.61
N TYR A 289 23.12 6.32 -3.95
CA TYR A 289 22.17 7.19 -4.62
C TYR A 289 22.88 8.25 -5.45
N LYS A 290 22.43 8.45 -6.69
CA LYS A 290 22.93 9.47 -7.61
C LYS A 290 21.82 10.47 -7.91
N ALA A 291 21.97 11.69 -7.40
CA ALA A 291 20.89 12.68 -7.36
C ALA A 291 20.54 13.27 -8.74
N ASP A 292 21.50 13.31 -9.67
CA ASP A 292 21.31 13.82 -11.03
C ASP A 292 20.41 12.91 -11.88
N THR A 293 20.55 11.59 -11.72
CA THR A 293 19.76 10.60 -12.47
C THR A 293 18.57 10.06 -11.68
N ASN A 294 18.46 10.35 -10.37
CA ASN A 294 17.48 9.75 -9.47
C ASN A 294 17.54 8.21 -9.46
N GLU A 295 18.76 7.67 -9.52
CA GLU A 295 18.99 6.22 -9.57
C GLU A 295 20.05 5.80 -8.56
N PHE A 296 20.09 4.50 -8.27
CA PHE A 296 21.14 3.90 -7.46
C PHE A 296 22.18 3.25 -8.37
N VAL A 297 23.44 3.67 -8.24
CA VAL A 297 24.57 3.18 -9.04
C VAL A 297 25.49 2.30 -8.20
#